data_AF-A0A8T7GM82-F1
#
_entry.id   AF-A0A8T7GM82-F1
#
_cell.length_a   1.000
_cell.length_b   1.000
_cell.length_c   1.000
_cell.angle_alpha   90.00
_cell.angle_beta   90.00
_cell.angle_gamma   90.00
#
_symmetry.space_group_name_H-M   'P 1'
#
loop_
_entity.id
_entity.type
_entity.pdbx_description
1 polymer ?
#
loop_
_entity_poly.entity_id
_entity_poly.type
_entity_poly.pdbx_seq_one_letter_code
_entity_poly.pdbx_strand_id
1 'polypeptide(L)'
;MINPLSSISFRLIIIGIISLAITFTFYERFTNPNQNQSLLINSTLKNLSYLVWIITFISTGSIVLGIWKFFTCDSSSEIKKNTRYHMTLPFKQGKNYKKISIIAAIVYGIFFSFLSQVLIYSPERNNEDEGIKIPSINITPCCNIPGYVPMLTVYLANHFVLLLIPLNMLLVAIVSVLVGINISIGIYAIKTSLKYFKNNYAIGAAGATFGLFMGCPTCAGSIFASLFGFGAGTTFVVLSQFQTIFILLSIPALIVSPILFAYKLTQQTCKI
;
A
#
# COMPACT_ATOMS: atom_id res chain seq x y z
N MET A 1 -17.99 -15.35 -21.04
CA MET A 1 -16.82 -16.20 -20.69
C MET A 1 -15.79 -15.34 -19.97
N ILE A 2 -15.43 -15.69 -18.74
CA ILE A 2 -14.41 -14.97 -17.95
C ILE A 2 -13.03 -15.42 -18.46
N ASN A 3 -12.20 -14.48 -18.94
CA ASN A 3 -10.85 -14.80 -19.42
C ASN A 3 -10.04 -15.58 -18.37
N PRO A 4 -9.33 -16.66 -18.74
CA PRO A 4 -8.55 -17.48 -17.80
C PRO A 4 -7.43 -16.68 -17.11
N LEU A 5 -6.93 -15.62 -17.76
CA LEU A 5 -5.91 -14.73 -17.16
C LEU A 5 -6.50 -13.75 -16.14
N SER A 6 -7.75 -13.31 -16.35
CA SER A 6 -8.50 -12.53 -15.36
C SER A 6 -8.81 -13.38 -14.13
N SER A 7 -9.17 -14.66 -14.33
CA SER A 7 -9.46 -15.55 -13.20
C SER A 7 -8.21 -15.83 -12.35
N ILE A 8 -7.03 -15.98 -12.97
CA ILE A 8 -5.77 -16.12 -12.23
C ILE A 8 -5.44 -14.87 -11.41
N SER A 9 -5.62 -13.67 -11.98
CA SER A 9 -5.33 -12.41 -11.28
C SER A 9 -6.23 -12.22 -10.05
N PHE A 10 -7.54 -12.49 -10.19
CA PHE A 10 -8.47 -12.48 -9.05
C PHE A 10 -8.16 -13.57 -8.03
N ARG A 11 -7.80 -14.79 -8.47
CA ARG A 11 -7.40 -15.87 -7.57
C ARG A 11 -6.21 -15.48 -6.71
N LEU A 12 -5.18 -14.85 -7.29
CA LEU A 12 -4.01 -14.38 -6.53
C LEU A 12 -4.40 -13.37 -5.46
N ILE A 13 -5.23 -12.38 -5.80
CA ILE A 13 -5.71 -11.37 -4.85
C ILE A 13 -6.51 -12.03 -3.72
N ILE A 14 -7.46 -12.90 -4.07
CA ILE A 14 -8.34 -13.58 -3.10
C ILE A 14 -7.53 -14.49 -2.18
N ILE A 15 -6.60 -15.29 -2.72
CA ILE A 15 -5.74 -16.18 -1.94
C ILE A 15 -4.88 -15.37 -0.96
N GLY A 16 -4.28 -14.27 -1.41
CA GLY A 16 -3.48 -13.41 -0.55
C GLY A 16 -4.30 -12.76 0.57
N ILE A 17 -5.50 -12.24 0.27
CA ILE A 17 -6.38 -11.62 1.27
C ILE A 17 -6.85 -12.67 2.31
N ILE A 18 -7.31 -13.84 1.85
CA ILE A 18 -7.75 -14.92 2.74
C ILE A 18 -6.58 -15.40 3.60
N SER A 19 -5.40 -15.58 3.02
CA SER A 19 -4.20 -15.98 3.75
C SER A 19 -3.82 -14.98 4.85
N LEU A 20 -3.86 -13.68 4.57
CA LEU A 20 -3.60 -12.63 5.58
C LEU A 20 -4.67 -12.63 6.68
N ALA A 21 -5.95 -12.71 6.31
CA ALA A 21 -7.04 -12.74 7.27
C ALA A 21 -6.93 -13.94 8.22
N ILE A 22 -6.66 -15.14 7.68
CA ILE A 22 -6.44 -16.35 8.49
C ILE A 22 -5.22 -16.17 9.39
N THR A 23 -4.11 -15.66 8.85
CA THR A 23 -2.86 -15.51 9.62
C THR A 23 -3.02 -14.56 10.79
N PHE A 24 -3.63 -13.39 10.57
CA PHE A 24 -3.83 -12.40 11.64
C PHE A 24 -4.87 -12.86 12.67
N THR A 25 -5.98 -13.44 12.24
CA THR A 25 -6.99 -13.97 13.19
C THR A 25 -6.46 -15.16 13.99
N PHE A 26 -5.67 -16.03 13.37
CA PHE A 26 -5.01 -17.14 14.07
C PHE A 26 -4.00 -16.60 15.08
N TYR A 27 -3.12 -15.67 14.68
CA TYR A 27 -2.12 -15.08 15.58
C TYR A 27 -2.74 -14.35 16.77
N GLU A 28 -3.83 -13.61 16.54
CA GLU A 28 -4.58 -12.91 17.60
C GLU A 28 -5.06 -13.86 18.70
N ARG A 29 -5.52 -15.07 18.33
CA ARG A 29 -5.94 -16.08 19.32
C ARG A 29 -4.83 -16.50 20.28
N PHE A 30 -3.57 -16.46 19.85
CA PHE A 30 -2.41 -16.81 20.70
C PHE A 30 -1.86 -15.60 21.48
N THR A 31 -2.34 -14.39 21.19
CA THR A 31 -1.78 -13.14 21.75
C THR A 31 -2.81 -12.38 22.62
N ASN A 32 -3.99 -12.97 22.87
CA ASN A 32 -5.12 -12.31 23.52
C ASN A 32 -4.86 -12.12 25.04
N PRO A 33 -4.97 -10.88 25.59
CA PRO A 33 -4.57 -10.56 26.97
C PRO A 33 -5.42 -11.18 28.08
N ASN A 34 -6.55 -11.83 27.77
CA ASN A 34 -7.44 -12.45 28.77
C ASN A 34 -6.91 -13.75 29.38
N GLN A 35 -5.77 -14.25 28.90
CA GLN A 35 -5.13 -15.44 29.44
C GLN A 35 -3.87 -15.01 30.21
N ASN A 36 -3.93 -15.15 31.55
CA ASN A 36 -2.82 -14.90 32.48
C ASN A 36 -1.55 -15.62 32.03
N GLN A 37 -0.69 -14.99 31.24
CA GLN A 37 0.55 -15.59 30.75
C GLN A 37 1.65 -14.55 30.63
N SER A 38 2.07 -14.02 31.77
CA SER A 38 3.40 -13.45 32.00
C SER A 38 4.54 -14.48 31.79
N LEU A 39 4.23 -15.75 31.49
CA LEU A 39 5.17 -16.88 31.40
C LEU A 39 5.29 -17.52 30.00
N LEU A 40 4.54 -17.06 28.99
CA LEU A 40 4.63 -17.57 27.60
C LEU A 40 5.38 -16.62 26.66
N ILE A 41 6.31 -15.84 27.21
CA ILE A 41 7.40 -15.14 26.51
C ILE A 41 8.44 -16.19 26.04
N ASN A 42 7.95 -17.31 25.49
CA ASN A 42 8.74 -18.45 25.08
C ASN A 42 9.19 -18.27 23.63
N SER A 43 10.35 -18.82 23.32
CA SER A 43 10.92 -18.93 21.96
C SER A 43 9.91 -19.39 20.90
N THR A 44 8.87 -20.13 21.29
CA THR A 44 7.75 -20.55 20.45
C THR A 44 6.94 -19.39 19.87
N LEU A 45 6.62 -18.36 20.67
CA LEU A 45 5.89 -17.18 20.20
C LEU A 45 6.74 -16.38 19.22
N LYS A 46 8.06 -16.29 19.48
CA LYS A 46 9.03 -15.65 18.59
C LYS A 46 9.13 -16.36 17.24
N ASN A 47 9.17 -17.69 17.22
CA ASN A 47 9.13 -18.48 15.98
C ASN A 47 7.81 -18.29 15.21
N LEU A 48 6.68 -18.24 15.93
CA LEU A 48 5.39 -17.94 15.33
C LEU A 48 5.37 -16.54 14.69
N SER A 49 5.97 -15.54 15.34
CA SER A 49 6.07 -14.19 14.79
C SER A 49 6.88 -14.13 13.49
N TYR A 50 7.99 -14.88 13.37
CA TYR A 50 8.73 -14.99 12.11
C TYR A 50 7.89 -15.62 11.00
N LEU A 51 7.12 -16.66 11.33
CA LEU A 51 6.21 -17.30 10.39
C LEU A 51 5.14 -16.32 9.88
N VAL A 52 4.54 -15.53 10.78
CA VAL A 52 3.57 -14.48 10.40
C VAL A 52 4.20 -13.48 9.41
N TRP A 53 5.45 -13.06 9.64
CA TRP A 53 6.14 -12.17 8.71
C TRP A 53 6.36 -12.80 7.34
N ILE A 54 6.82 -14.06 7.28
CA ILE A 54 7.02 -14.77 6.01
C ILE A 54 5.71 -14.85 5.22
N ILE A 55 4.61 -15.26 5.87
CA ILE A 55 3.30 -15.31 5.21
C ILE A 55 2.86 -13.91 4.77
N THR A 56 3.06 -12.90 5.61
CA THR A 56 2.70 -11.51 5.27
C THR A 56 3.41 -11.04 4.00
N PHE A 57 4.71 -11.31 3.87
CA PHE A 57 5.48 -10.96 2.66
C PHE A 57 4.99 -11.71 1.42
N ILE A 58 4.79 -13.03 1.52
CA ILE A 58 4.32 -13.86 0.40
C ILE A 58 2.92 -13.42 -0.05
N SER A 59 2.01 -13.20 0.90
CA SER A 59 0.63 -12.80 0.62
C SER A 59 0.55 -11.37 0.08
N THR A 60 1.34 -10.44 0.61
CA THR A 60 1.45 -9.08 0.05
C THR A 60 1.98 -9.12 -1.38
N GLY A 61 3.01 -9.92 -1.65
CA GLY A 61 3.56 -10.12 -2.99
C GLY A 61 2.54 -10.70 -3.96
N SER A 62 1.75 -11.69 -3.54
CA SER A 62 0.71 -12.28 -4.40
C SER A 62 -0.41 -11.30 -4.74
N ILE A 63 -0.84 -10.46 -3.78
CA ILE A 63 -1.83 -9.39 -3.99
C ILE A 63 -1.28 -8.36 -4.99
N VAL A 64 -0.06 -7.87 -4.76
CA VAL A 64 0.60 -6.90 -5.66
C VAL A 64 0.70 -7.45 -7.08
N LEU A 65 1.15 -8.69 -7.24
CA LEU A 65 1.24 -9.34 -8.54
C LEU A 65 -0.15 -9.52 -9.18
N GLY A 66 -1.16 -9.87 -8.40
CA GLY A 66 -2.54 -9.99 -8.86
C GLY A 66 -3.10 -8.67 -9.36
N ILE A 67 -2.91 -7.57 -8.61
CA ILE A 67 -3.30 -6.21 -9.00
C ILE A 67 -2.54 -5.78 -10.25
N TRP A 68 -1.22 -5.95 -10.26
CA TRP A 68 -0.38 -5.58 -11.40
C TRP A 68 -0.82 -6.29 -12.67
N LYS A 69 -1.03 -7.62 -12.60
CA LYS A 69 -1.54 -8.40 -13.72
C LYS A 69 -2.95 -7.98 -14.11
N PHE A 70 -3.83 -7.69 -13.16
CA PHE A 70 -5.19 -7.25 -13.46
C PHE A 70 -5.24 -5.99 -14.35
N PHE A 71 -4.37 -5.01 -14.11
CA PHE A 71 -4.32 -3.77 -14.89
C PHE A 71 -3.37 -3.80 -16.09
N THR A 72 -2.33 -4.64 -16.06
CA THR A 72 -1.24 -4.64 -17.05
C THR A 72 -1.31 -5.81 -18.03
N CYS A 73 -1.90 -6.94 -17.66
CA CYS A 73 -1.97 -8.12 -18.52
C CYS A 73 -3.07 -8.00 -19.55
N ASP A 74 -2.77 -8.55 -20.71
CA ASP A 74 -3.63 -8.54 -21.88
C ASP A 74 -4.94 -9.29 -21.59
N SER A 75 -6.07 -8.58 -21.69
CA SER A 75 -7.36 -9.24 -21.89
C SER A 75 -7.42 -9.76 -23.33
N SER A 76 -6.80 -10.92 -23.55
CA SER A 76 -6.88 -11.68 -24.79
C SER A 76 -8.32 -12.15 -25.02
N SER A 77 -9.11 -11.37 -25.78
CA SER A 77 -10.11 -11.85 -26.75
C SER A 77 -11.07 -10.74 -27.20
N GLU A 78 -10.87 -10.30 -28.43
CA GLU A 78 -11.86 -9.99 -29.47
C GLU A 78 -12.94 -8.91 -29.32
N ILE A 79 -13.23 -8.36 -28.14
CA ILE A 79 -14.33 -7.39 -28.02
C ILE A 79 -13.78 -5.99 -27.71
N LYS A 80 -13.59 -5.17 -28.76
CA LYS A 80 -13.34 -3.71 -28.72
C LYS A 80 -14.34 -2.91 -27.85
N LYS A 81 -15.39 -3.55 -27.30
CA LYS A 81 -16.43 -2.93 -26.45
C LYS A 81 -16.21 -3.10 -24.94
N ASN A 82 -15.21 -3.87 -24.48
CA ASN A 82 -15.04 -4.11 -23.05
C ASN A 82 -14.17 -3.04 -22.38
N THR A 83 -14.67 -2.42 -21.31
CA THR A 83 -13.99 -1.42 -20.48
C THR A 83 -12.58 -1.85 -20.07
N ARG A 84 -12.36 -3.15 -19.80
CA ARG A 84 -11.04 -3.68 -19.42
C ARG A 84 -9.99 -3.55 -20.52
N TYR A 85 -10.38 -3.63 -21.80
CA TYR A 85 -9.45 -3.47 -22.92
C TYR A 85 -8.80 -2.08 -22.88
N HIS A 86 -9.60 -1.04 -22.63
CA HIS A 86 -9.12 0.34 -22.58
C HIS A 86 -8.28 0.65 -21.32
N MET A 87 -8.46 -0.09 -20.22
CA MET A 87 -7.57 0.00 -19.05
C MET A 87 -6.16 -0.49 -19.37
N THR A 88 -6.06 -1.56 -20.17
CA THR A 88 -4.78 -2.21 -20.52
C THR A 88 -4.06 -1.52 -21.68
N LEU A 89 -4.75 -0.65 -22.42
CA LEU A 89 -4.26 -0.01 -23.65
C LEU A 89 -2.93 0.75 -23.47
N PRO A 90 -2.73 1.56 -22.41
CA PRO A 90 -1.46 2.25 -22.17
C PRO A 90 -0.29 1.27 -22.05
N PHE A 91 -0.52 0.13 -21.39
CA PHE A 91 0.50 -0.87 -21.12
C PHE A 91 0.78 -1.78 -22.33
N LYS A 92 -0.16 -1.88 -23.26
CA LYS A 92 0.04 -2.56 -24.55
C LYS A 92 0.82 -1.71 -25.54
N GLN A 93 0.52 -0.41 -25.60
CA GLN A 93 1.03 0.46 -26.65
C GLN A 93 2.52 0.80 -26.50
N GLY A 94 3.13 0.57 -25.33
CA GLY A 94 4.59 0.66 -25.21
C GLY A 94 5.15 0.32 -23.83
N LYS A 95 6.42 -0.14 -23.80
CA LYS A 95 7.18 -0.41 -22.56
C LYS A 95 7.36 0.83 -21.67
N ASN A 96 7.24 2.02 -22.25
CA ASN A 96 7.45 3.29 -21.55
C ASN A 96 6.42 3.51 -20.42
N TYR A 97 5.13 3.21 -20.67
CA TYR A 97 4.08 3.38 -19.65
C TYR A 97 4.23 2.38 -18.49
N LYS A 98 4.70 1.15 -18.77
CA LYS A 98 5.07 0.20 -17.70
C LYS A 98 6.21 0.75 -16.84
N LYS A 99 7.25 1.33 -17.45
CA LYS A 99 8.36 1.95 -16.72
C LYS A 99 7.89 3.14 -15.88
N ILE A 100 7.06 4.02 -16.44
CA ILE A 100 6.47 5.17 -15.73
C ILE A 100 5.69 4.70 -14.51
N SER A 101 4.85 3.67 -14.66
CA SER A 101 4.10 3.07 -13.54
C SER A 101 5.01 2.55 -12.43
N ILE A 102 6.07 1.82 -12.78
CA ILE A 102 7.05 1.29 -11.81
C ILE A 102 7.78 2.42 -11.09
N ILE A 103 8.29 3.41 -11.83
CA ILE A 103 9.01 4.55 -11.25
C ILE A 103 8.10 5.32 -10.30
N ALA A 104 6.86 5.60 -10.73
CA ALA A 104 5.87 6.30 -9.91
C ALA A 104 5.52 5.51 -8.64
N ALA A 105 5.37 4.18 -8.73
CA ALA A 105 5.13 3.33 -7.58
C ALA A 105 6.32 3.34 -6.58
N ILE A 106 7.56 3.27 -7.07
CA ILE A 106 8.75 3.33 -6.22
C ILE A 106 8.86 4.68 -5.51
N VAL A 107 8.73 5.78 -6.25
CA VAL A 107 8.81 7.13 -5.69
C VAL A 107 7.72 7.34 -4.64
N TYR A 108 6.48 6.97 -4.95
CA TYR A 108 5.38 7.07 -4.00
C TYR A 108 5.60 6.19 -2.76
N GLY A 109 6.10 4.97 -2.93
CA GLY A 109 6.41 4.06 -1.83
C GLY A 109 7.46 4.62 -0.88
N ILE A 110 8.51 5.27 -1.41
CA ILE A 110 9.52 5.94 -0.59
C ILE A 110 8.88 7.04 0.26
N PHE A 111 8.10 7.94 -0.34
CA PHE A 111 7.40 9.00 0.40
C PHE A 111 6.44 8.42 1.44
N PHE A 112 5.67 7.40 1.08
CA PHE A 112 4.76 6.73 2.00
C PHE A 112 5.52 6.12 3.19
N SER A 113 6.68 5.47 2.97
CA SER A 113 7.47 4.87 4.05
C SER A 113 7.95 5.88 5.08
N PHE A 114 8.35 7.08 4.67
CA PHE A 114 8.69 8.17 5.60
C PHE A 114 7.46 8.68 6.36
N LEU A 115 6.34 8.90 5.67
CA LEU A 115 5.12 9.46 6.26
C LEU A 115 4.38 8.46 7.17
N SER A 116 4.57 7.16 6.96
CA SER A 116 3.93 6.07 7.73
C SER A 116 4.76 5.55 8.91
N GLN A 117 5.86 6.23 9.28
CA GLN A 117 6.78 5.77 10.34
C GLN A 117 7.41 4.39 10.10
N VAL A 118 7.43 3.89 8.86
CA VAL A 118 8.22 2.68 8.55
C VAL A 118 9.71 2.96 8.75
N LEU A 119 10.13 4.20 8.46
CA LEU A 119 11.46 4.70 8.74
C LEU A 119 11.36 5.82 9.78
N ILE A 120 11.82 5.54 10.99
CA ILE A 120 11.85 6.48 12.11
C ILE A 120 13.28 7.00 12.24
N TYR A 121 13.41 8.32 12.17
CA TYR A 121 14.63 9.01 12.53
C TYR A 121 14.45 9.64 13.92
N SER A 122 15.22 9.16 14.90
CA SER A 122 15.20 9.65 16.27
C SER A 122 16.52 10.35 16.58
N PRO A 123 16.61 11.68 16.37
CA PRO A 123 17.85 12.43 16.60
C PRO A 123 18.26 12.49 18.08
N GLU A 124 17.29 12.38 18.99
CA GLU A 124 17.53 12.46 20.45
C GLU A 124 17.87 11.12 21.11
N ARG A 125 17.67 9.99 20.41
CA ARG A 125 17.97 8.65 20.95
C ARG A 125 19.27 8.13 20.34
N ASN A 126 20.24 7.79 21.19
CA ASN A 126 21.41 7.01 20.82
C ASN A 126 21.17 5.55 21.19
N ASN A 127 20.98 4.71 20.17
CA ASN A 127 20.73 3.28 20.40
C ASN A 127 21.96 2.55 21.02
N GLU A 128 23.18 3.09 20.86
CA GLU A 128 24.40 2.54 21.47
C GLU A 128 24.47 2.80 22.98
N ASP A 129 23.95 3.95 23.44
CA ASP A 129 23.92 4.31 24.86
C ASP A 129 22.90 3.44 25.64
N GLU A 130 21.91 2.88 24.94
CA GLU A 130 20.97 1.88 25.47
C GLU A 130 21.53 0.44 25.44
N GLY A 131 22.81 0.25 25.05
CA GLY A 131 23.47 -1.06 25.00
C GLY A 131 23.00 -1.97 23.85
N ILE A 132 22.31 -1.42 22.85
CA ILE A 132 21.79 -2.18 21.72
C ILE A 132 22.93 -2.36 20.70
N LYS A 133 23.27 -3.62 20.39
CA LYS A 133 24.28 -3.93 19.37
C LYS A 133 23.73 -3.58 17.98
N ILE A 134 24.42 -2.72 17.24
CA ILE A 134 24.01 -2.29 15.89
C ILE A 134 24.87 -3.03 14.85
N PRO A 135 24.30 -3.50 13.73
CA PRO A 135 22.88 -3.61 13.43
C PRO A 135 22.21 -4.77 14.19
N SER A 136 20.97 -4.58 14.65
CA SER A 136 20.17 -5.64 15.27
C SER A 136 18.73 -5.66 14.78
N ILE A 137 18.14 -6.86 14.80
CA ILE A 137 16.75 -7.10 14.47
C ILE A 137 16.08 -7.60 15.74
N ASN A 138 15.09 -6.85 16.22
CA ASN A 138 14.25 -7.26 17.33
C ASN A 138 12.80 -7.40 16.87
N ILE A 139 12.13 -8.45 17.32
CA ILE A 139 10.74 -8.72 16.99
C ILE A 139 9.94 -8.62 18.28
N THR A 140 8.94 -7.76 18.28
CA THR A 140 8.02 -7.58 19.40
C THR A 140 6.77 -8.41 19.09
N PRO A 141 6.62 -9.60 19.71
CA PRO A 141 5.56 -10.53 19.34
C PRO A 141 4.17 -10.05 19.79
N CYS A 142 4.08 -9.16 20.77
CA CYS A 142 2.82 -8.83 21.43
C CYS A 142 2.46 -7.34 21.38
N CYS A 143 1.27 -7.09 21.93
CA CYS A 143 0.90 -5.85 22.61
C CYS A 143 0.37 -4.72 21.70
N ASN A 144 -0.46 -5.07 20.72
CA ASN A 144 -1.25 -4.11 19.95
C ASN A 144 -2.48 -4.77 19.29
N ILE A 145 -3.27 -3.97 18.57
CA ILE A 145 -4.43 -4.38 17.76
C ILE A 145 -4.01 -5.38 16.66
N PRO A 146 -4.86 -6.36 16.28
CA PRO A 146 -4.58 -7.27 15.17
C PRO A 146 -4.18 -6.55 13.88
N GLY A 147 -3.18 -7.10 13.19
CA GLY A 147 -2.56 -6.49 12.00
C GLY A 147 -1.40 -5.53 12.30
N TYR A 148 -1.26 -5.06 13.55
CA TYR A 148 -0.11 -4.27 13.98
C TYR A 148 0.99 -5.11 14.64
N VAL A 149 0.65 -6.29 15.14
CA VAL A 149 1.57 -7.29 15.70
C VAL A 149 1.72 -8.50 14.77
N PRO A 150 2.89 -9.16 14.75
CA PRO A 150 4.13 -8.81 15.43
C PRO A 150 4.87 -7.65 14.76
N MET A 151 5.42 -6.74 15.55
CA MET A 151 6.22 -5.62 15.03
C MET A 151 7.67 -6.06 14.82
N LEU A 152 8.25 -5.68 13.68
CA LEU A 152 9.67 -5.90 13.40
C LEU A 152 10.41 -4.56 13.51
N THR A 153 11.33 -4.49 14.45
CA THR A 153 12.22 -3.32 14.63
C THR A 153 13.62 -3.69 14.16
N VAL A 154 14.13 -2.95 13.18
CA VAL A 154 15.49 -3.08 12.68
C VAL A 154 16.25 -1.81 13.03
N TYR A 155 17.31 -1.95 13.83
CA TYR A 155 18.21 -0.86 14.19
C TYR A 155 19.33 -0.82 13.14
N LEU A 156 19.27 0.15 12.24
CA LEU A 156 20.26 0.29 11.16
C LEU A 156 21.48 1.11 11.62
N ALA A 157 21.24 2.17 12.40
CA ALA A 157 22.27 3.08 12.92
C ALA A 157 21.79 3.73 14.23
N ASN A 158 22.65 4.55 14.86
CA ASN A 158 22.40 5.17 16.17
C ASN A 158 21.07 5.94 16.24
N HIS A 159 20.64 6.53 15.12
CA HIS A 159 19.43 7.34 15.01
C HIS A 159 18.40 6.82 14.01
N PHE A 160 18.69 5.72 13.31
CA PHE A 160 17.83 5.17 12.27
C PHE A 160 17.22 3.84 12.71
N VAL A 161 15.91 3.86 12.93
CA VAL A 161 15.12 2.70 13.31
C VAL A 161 14.07 2.45 12.23
N LEU A 162 14.06 1.25 11.69
CA LEU A 162 13.05 0.80 10.74
C LEU A 162 12.00 -0.02 11.51
N LEU A 163 10.80 0.53 11.64
CA LEU A 163 9.67 -0.11 12.31
C LEU A 163 8.71 -0.66 11.25
N LEU A 164 8.83 -1.95 10.94
CA LEU A 164 7.89 -2.58 10.03
C LEU A 164 6.69 -3.08 10.82
N ILE A 165 5.53 -2.57 10.42
CA ILE A 165 4.22 -3.01 10.86
C ILE A 165 3.59 -3.80 9.70
N PRO A 166 3.08 -5.03 9.91
CA PRO A 166 2.52 -5.86 8.85
C PRO A 166 1.48 -5.13 7.99
N LEU A 167 0.56 -4.41 8.63
CA LEU A 167 -0.46 -3.62 7.94
C LEU A 167 0.13 -2.48 7.10
N ASN A 168 1.12 -1.74 7.61
CA ASN A 168 1.75 -0.64 6.86
C ASN A 168 2.54 -1.17 5.66
N MET A 169 3.16 -2.35 5.78
CA MET A 169 3.84 -3.04 4.68
C MET A 169 2.86 -3.48 3.58
N LEU A 170 1.67 -3.93 3.97
CA LEU A 170 0.60 -4.24 3.02
C LEU A 170 0.08 -2.98 2.32
N LEU A 171 -0.20 -1.92 3.09
CA LEU A 171 -0.73 -0.65 2.57
C LEU A 171 0.26 0.03 1.62
N VAL A 172 1.54 0.14 2.00
CA VAL A 172 2.56 0.73 1.13
C VAL A 172 2.66 -0.02 -0.19
N ALA A 173 2.60 -1.35 -0.16
CA ALA A 173 2.72 -2.16 -1.36
C ALA A 173 1.51 -2.00 -2.30
N ILE A 174 0.29 -2.09 -1.76
CA ILE A 174 -0.94 -1.97 -2.56
C ILE A 174 -1.12 -0.56 -3.11
N VAL A 175 -1.05 0.45 -2.24
CA VAL A 175 -1.33 1.84 -2.61
C VAL A 175 -0.30 2.35 -3.62
N SER A 176 0.99 2.02 -3.44
CA SER A 176 2.05 2.44 -4.39
C SER A 176 1.82 1.89 -5.79
N VAL A 177 1.44 0.61 -5.92
CA VAL A 177 1.16 -0.01 -7.21
C VAL A 177 -0.07 0.62 -7.86
N LEU A 178 -1.14 0.85 -7.08
CA LEU A 178 -2.35 1.54 -7.54
C LEU A 178 -2.04 2.95 -8.04
N VAL A 179 -1.23 3.72 -7.30
CA VAL A 179 -0.80 5.07 -7.69
C VAL A 179 0.01 5.04 -8.99
N GLY A 180 0.97 4.11 -9.11
CA GLY A 180 1.76 3.95 -10.33
C GLY A 180 0.90 3.68 -11.57
N ILE A 181 -0.09 2.78 -11.44
CA ILE A 181 -1.06 2.48 -12.50
C ILE A 181 -1.88 3.71 -12.87
N ASN A 182 -2.39 4.45 -11.87
CA ASN A 182 -3.16 5.67 -12.08
C ASN A 182 -2.37 6.74 -12.82
N ILE A 183 -1.12 6.98 -12.43
CA ILE A 183 -0.24 7.97 -13.07
C ILE A 183 0.04 7.58 -14.52
N SER A 184 0.36 6.31 -14.78
CA SER A 184 0.62 5.81 -16.13
C SER A 184 -0.59 5.94 -17.06
N ILE A 185 -1.78 5.53 -16.60
CA ILE A 185 -3.03 5.70 -17.36
C ILE A 185 -3.34 7.19 -17.57
N GLY A 186 -3.08 8.01 -16.56
CA GLY A 186 -3.32 9.45 -16.65
C GLY A 186 -2.42 10.14 -17.67
N ILE A 187 -1.12 9.85 -17.68
CA ILE A 187 -0.18 10.38 -18.68
C ILE A 187 -0.58 9.95 -20.09
N TYR A 188 -1.00 8.70 -20.27
CA TYR A 188 -1.52 8.22 -21.54
C TYR A 188 -2.78 8.98 -21.99
N ALA A 189 -3.72 9.21 -21.07
CA ALA A 189 -4.96 9.94 -21.34
C ALA A 189 -4.69 11.41 -21.72
N ILE A 190 -3.74 12.07 -21.07
CA ILE A 190 -3.28 13.43 -21.42
C ILE A 190 -2.67 13.43 -22.82
N LYS A 191 -1.74 12.50 -23.10
CA LYS A 191 -1.07 12.44 -24.41
C LYS A 191 -2.03 12.18 -25.57
N THR A 192 -3.10 11.43 -25.29
CA THR A 192 -4.19 11.14 -26.25
C THR A 192 -5.24 12.27 -26.28
N SER A 193 -4.97 13.42 -25.65
CA SER A 193 -5.80 14.63 -25.65
C SER A 193 -7.26 14.40 -25.23
N LEU A 194 -7.49 13.52 -24.25
CA LEU A 194 -8.84 13.30 -23.72
C LEU A 194 -9.23 14.49 -22.84
N LYS A 195 -10.08 15.38 -23.38
CA LYS A 195 -10.66 16.55 -22.66
C LYS A 195 -11.28 16.16 -21.29
N TYR A 196 -11.68 14.90 -21.15
CA TYR A 196 -12.24 14.28 -19.94
C TYR A 196 -11.22 13.97 -18.83
N PHE A 197 -9.92 14.00 -19.12
CA PHE A 197 -8.89 13.86 -18.09
C PHE A 197 -9.01 14.96 -17.02
N LYS A 198 -9.37 16.18 -17.44
CA LYS A 198 -9.45 17.35 -16.57
C LYS A 198 -10.49 17.26 -15.45
N ASN A 199 -11.52 16.42 -15.59
CA ASN A 199 -12.60 16.30 -14.58
C ASN A 199 -12.43 15.08 -13.65
N ASN A 200 -11.85 13.98 -14.15
CA ASN A 200 -11.78 12.73 -13.40
C ASN A 200 -10.41 12.50 -12.72
N TYR A 201 -9.37 13.27 -13.06
CA TYR A 201 -8.06 13.16 -12.42
C TYR A 201 -8.11 13.49 -10.91
N ALA A 202 -9.06 14.33 -10.51
CA ALA A 202 -9.22 14.76 -9.12
C ALA A 202 -9.45 13.57 -8.18
N ILE A 203 -10.16 12.53 -8.64
CA ILE A 203 -10.44 11.33 -7.83
C ILE A 203 -9.15 10.52 -7.59
N GLY A 204 -8.36 10.30 -8.64
CA GLY A 204 -7.08 9.60 -8.52
C GLY A 204 -6.06 10.40 -7.70
N ALA A 205 -6.02 11.71 -7.86
CA ALA A 205 -5.15 12.61 -7.09
C ALA A 205 -5.56 12.68 -5.61
N ALA A 206 -6.86 12.76 -5.32
CA ALA A 206 -7.39 12.68 -3.95
C ALA A 206 -7.06 11.32 -3.31
N GLY A 207 -7.21 10.23 -4.07
CA GLY A 207 -6.79 8.89 -3.62
C GLY A 207 -5.30 8.83 -3.29
N ALA A 208 -4.43 9.32 -4.16
CA ALA A 208 -2.99 9.33 -3.92
C ALA A 208 -2.60 10.21 -2.70
N THR A 209 -3.23 11.37 -2.54
CA THR A 209 -2.94 12.26 -1.40
C THR A 209 -3.43 11.69 -0.08
N PHE A 210 -4.69 11.23 0.00
CA PHE A 210 -5.20 10.55 1.19
C PHE A 210 -4.44 9.25 1.50
N GLY A 211 -3.92 8.58 0.47
CA GLY A 211 -3.07 7.41 0.60
C GLY A 211 -1.84 7.66 1.47
N LEU A 212 -1.20 8.83 1.36
CA LEU A 212 0.00 9.18 2.13
C LEU A 212 -0.27 9.28 3.64
N PHE A 213 -1.51 9.53 4.04
CA PHE A 213 -1.91 9.67 5.45
C PHE A 213 -2.45 8.37 6.06
N MET A 214 -2.57 7.27 5.30
CA MET A 214 -3.15 6.01 5.82
C MET A 214 -2.30 5.32 6.89
N GLY A 215 -0.97 5.47 6.83
CA GLY A 215 -0.06 4.76 7.74
C GLY A 215 0.01 5.42 9.11
N CYS A 216 0.35 6.71 9.13
CA CYS A 216 0.35 7.51 10.35
C CYS A 216 0.03 8.99 10.02
N PRO A 217 -1.24 9.42 10.16
CA PRO A 217 -1.63 10.79 9.85
C PRO A 217 -0.86 11.86 10.63
N THR A 218 -0.58 11.60 11.91
CA THR A 218 0.16 12.50 12.80
C THR A 218 1.62 12.65 12.39
N CYS A 219 2.24 11.53 11.99
CA CYS A 219 3.63 11.48 11.56
C CYS A 219 3.82 12.25 10.25
N ALA A 220 2.95 12.00 9.28
CA ALA A 220 2.90 12.77 8.06
C ALA A 220 2.72 14.26 8.37
N GLY A 221 1.78 14.61 9.24
CA GLY A 221 1.51 15.98 9.69
C GLY A 221 2.73 16.67 10.29
N SER A 222 3.53 15.96 11.11
CA SER A 222 4.76 16.51 11.71
C SER A 222 5.85 16.81 10.67
N ILE A 223 6.00 15.95 9.65
CA ILE A 223 6.94 16.17 8.55
C ILE A 223 6.49 17.35 7.69
N PHE A 224 5.19 17.44 7.37
CA PHE A 224 4.65 18.58 6.63
C PHE A 224 4.75 19.88 7.41
N ALA A 225 4.58 19.87 8.74
CA ALA A 225 4.78 21.03 9.59
C ALA A 225 6.25 21.50 9.60
N SER A 226 7.20 20.57 9.58
CA SER A 226 8.63 20.88 9.47
C SER A 226 8.98 21.53 8.13
N LEU A 227 8.37 21.07 7.03
CA LEU A 227 8.64 21.57 5.68
C LEU A 227 7.91 22.88 5.34
N PHE A 228 6.66 23.04 5.78
CA PHE A 228 5.78 24.14 5.38
C PHE A 228 5.38 25.09 6.53
N GLY A 229 5.87 24.85 7.76
CA GLY A 229 5.63 25.67 8.94
C GLY A 229 4.45 25.24 9.83
N PHE A 230 4.38 25.80 11.04
CA PHE A 230 3.43 25.41 12.10
C PHE A 230 1.94 25.51 11.72
N GLY A 231 1.57 26.37 10.77
CA GLY A 231 0.20 26.51 10.28
C GLY A 231 -0.33 25.25 9.57
N ALA A 232 0.55 24.41 9.03
CA ALA A 232 0.17 23.12 8.46
C ALA A 232 -0.07 22.08 9.58
N GLY A 233 0.80 22.02 10.59
CA GLY A 233 0.83 20.96 11.60
C GLY A 233 -0.40 20.86 12.51
N THR A 234 -1.01 21.99 12.89
CA THR A 234 -2.17 22.00 13.81
C THR A 234 -3.43 21.39 13.20
N THR A 235 -3.58 21.45 11.87
CA THR A 235 -4.69 20.80 11.17
C THR A 235 -4.57 19.28 11.11
N PHE A 236 -3.34 18.74 11.12
CA PHE A 236 -3.10 17.29 10.99
C PHE A 236 -3.24 16.49 12.29
N VAL A 237 -3.21 17.13 13.46
CA VAL A 237 -3.45 16.43 14.75
C VAL A 237 -4.89 15.92 14.84
N VAL A 238 -5.85 16.69 14.30
CA VAL A 238 -7.26 16.31 14.18
C VAL A 238 -7.43 15.12 13.21
N LEU A 239 -6.51 14.95 12.25
CA LEU A 239 -6.55 13.86 11.27
C LEU A 239 -6.19 12.47 11.85
N SER A 240 -5.64 12.41 13.05
CA SER A 240 -5.27 11.16 13.72
C SER A 240 -6.43 10.18 13.88
N GLN A 241 -7.65 10.68 14.15
CA GLN A 241 -8.85 9.88 14.34
C GLN A 241 -9.43 9.34 13.01
N PHE A 242 -8.95 9.85 11.88
CA PHE A 242 -9.52 9.57 10.55
C PHE A 242 -8.70 8.57 9.73
N GLN A 243 -7.71 7.90 10.32
CA GLN A 243 -6.88 6.90 9.63
C GLN A 243 -7.72 5.86 8.86
N THR A 244 -8.75 5.31 9.49
CA THR A 244 -9.65 4.34 8.87
C THR A 244 -10.45 4.94 7.71
N ILE A 245 -10.83 6.22 7.81
CA ILE A 245 -11.54 6.94 6.74
C ILE A 245 -10.61 7.17 5.55
N PHE A 246 -9.33 7.51 5.78
CA PHE A 246 -8.35 7.64 4.71
C PHE A 246 -8.15 6.31 3.96
N ILE A 247 -8.06 5.19 4.68
CA ILE A 247 -8.00 3.86 4.08
C ILE A 247 -9.25 3.59 3.24
N LEU A 248 -10.43 3.83 3.83
CA LEU A 248 -11.72 3.56 3.21
C LEU A 248 -12.00 4.41 1.97
N LEU A 249 -11.50 5.65 1.91
CA LEU A 249 -11.71 6.53 0.77
C LEU A 249 -10.66 6.35 -0.31
N SER A 250 -9.38 6.20 0.04
CA SER A 250 -8.32 6.25 -0.97
C SER A 250 -8.17 4.96 -1.76
N ILE A 251 -8.30 3.77 -1.14
CA ILE A 251 -8.21 2.51 -1.89
C ILE A 251 -9.32 2.43 -2.97
N PRO A 252 -10.60 2.67 -2.67
CA PRO A 252 -11.64 2.69 -3.69
C PRO A 252 -11.43 3.81 -4.72
N ALA A 253 -11.03 5.01 -4.32
CA ALA A 253 -10.77 6.11 -5.26
C ALA A 253 -9.68 5.72 -6.28
N LEU A 254 -8.60 5.09 -5.82
CA LEU A 254 -7.50 4.62 -6.67
C LEU A 254 -7.89 3.44 -7.57
N ILE A 255 -8.86 2.61 -7.17
CA ILE A 255 -9.39 1.52 -8.02
C ILE A 255 -10.41 2.06 -9.03
N VAL A 256 -11.28 2.99 -8.63
CA VAL A 256 -12.36 3.54 -9.47
C VAL A 256 -11.82 4.47 -10.55
N SER A 257 -10.82 5.29 -10.24
CA SER A 257 -10.17 6.22 -11.19
C SER A 257 -9.77 5.56 -12.53
N PRO A 258 -8.97 4.49 -12.60
CA PRO A 258 -8.61 3.84 -13.85
C PRO A 258 -9.81 3.20 -14.57
N ILE A 259 -10.83 2.76 -13.82
CA ILE A 259 -12.05 2.19 -14.37
C ILE A 259 -12.86 3.26 -15.11
N LEU A 260 -13.01 4.44 -14.49
CA LEU A 260 -13.71 5.58 -15.09
C LEU A 260 -13.02 6.05 -16.37
N PHE A 261 -11.69 6.12 -16.38
CA PHE A 261 -10.93 6.48 -17.58
C PHE A 261 -11.21 5.51 -18.74
N ALA A 262 -11.17 4.21 -18.45
CA ALA A 262 -11.39 3.22 -19.48
C ALA A 262 -12.84 3.12 -19.98
N TYR A 263 -13.82 3.40 -19.12
CA TYR A 263 -15.23 3.47 -19.52
C TYR A 263 -15.51 4.67 -20.43
N LYS A 264 -14.80 5.77 -20.26
CA LYS A 264 -14.95 6.93 -21.14
C LYS A 264 -14.27 6.72 -22.49
N LEU A 265 -13.16 5.98 -22.50
CA LEU A 265 -12.47 5.57 -23.72
C LEU A 265 -13.35 4.67 -24.61
N THR A 266 -14.08 3.70 -24.04
CA THR A 266 -15.02 2.85 -24.82
C THR A 266 -16.14 3.68 -25.46
N GLN A 267 -16.69 4.67 -24.74
CA GLN A 267 -17.80 5.49 -25.23
C GLN A 267 -17.41 6.36 -26.43
N GLN A 268 -16.17 6.88 -26.49
CA GLN A 268 -15.72 7.72 -27.60
C GLN A 268 -15.43 6.92 -28.86
N THR A 269 -14.83 5.73 -28.75
CA THR A 269 -14.58 4.87 -29.92
C THR A 269 -15.85 4.32 -30.58
N CYS A 270 -16.99 4.34 -29.88
CA CYS A 270 -18.30 3.96 -30.42
C CYS A 270 -19.13 5.15 -30.95
N LYS A 271 -18.63 6.39 -30.83
CA LYS A 271 -19.28 7.60 -31.39
C LYS A 271 -18.66 8.05 -32.72
N ILE A 272 -17.67 7.33 -33.21
CA ILE A 272 -17.06 7.46 -34.55
C ILE A 272 -17.65 6.36 -35.42
#